data_AF-A0A1K0IA05-F1
#
_entry.id   AF-A0A1K0IA05-F1
#
_cell.length_a   1.000
_cell.length_b   1.000
_cell.length_c   1.000
_cell.angle_alpha   90.00
_cell.angle_beta   90.00
_cell.angle_gamma   90.00
#
_symmetry.space_group_name_H-M   'P 1'
#
loop_
_entity.id
_entity.type
_entity.pdbx_description
1 polymer ?
#
loop_
_entity_poly.entity_id
_entity_poly.type
_entity_poly.pdbx_seq_one_letter_code
_entity_poly.pdbx_strand_id
1 'polypeptide(L)'
;MQFDARAAKLLKPGEHMTITDHPGLRLECAASRRTWIYRYKSPVDGRMKQTKIGAWPAMSPAAAIVEWEKLRAARDSGRDVAAEKRAARASARSVSEGSLPQEGPYDVRRLCRNYLEGHVERNRALKGAKEIRRMFDTMLDPIADMLPQQVTRSVAFELLNSYMHIPVQAGKLRSELGAAWDYGLDAGKLPEDTPNWWRQIMRGRFQSRGKKIEGKSVGEVKRVLTESEVGELIRWLPNFSRIVADALALYLWTGTRGSEIVSMEAAEISEEEDGLWWTIPKAKTKNAKRQGATDLRVPLFGQAEQIVRRRLAIAGKGYLFPSRVGGPTEQKTIQTAVFYHQPYSKTRPEDQRPRLTVTRWAPHDLRRTVRTLLASMGCPTEVAESVLGHMLPGVQGVYNRHTYDRERREWLGKLSEKLGRLAKL
;
A
#
# COMPACT_ATOMS: atom_id res chain seq x y z
N MET A 1 42.92 -8.34 18.93
CA MET A 1 41.56 -8.22 19.46
C MET A 1 40.57 -8.66 18.38
N GLN A 2 39.80 -9.71 18.67
CA GLN A 2 38.57 -9.99 17.94
C GLN A 2 37.64 -8.77 18.07
N PHE A 3 36.76 -8.56 17.09
CA PHE A 3 35.83 -7.43 17.13
C PHE A 3 34.99 -7.43 18.42
N ASP A 4 35.08 -6.37 19.22
CA ASP A 4 34.23 -6.17 20.38
C ASP A 4 33.23 -5.03 20.12
N ALA A 5 31.94 -5.38 20.12
CA ALA A 5 30.85 -4.44 19.90
C ALA A 5 30.72 -3.39 21.03
N ARG A 6 31.15 -3.69 22.26
CA ARG A 6 31.14 -2.75 23.39
C ARG A 6 32.23 -1.70 23.21
N ALA A 7 33.46 -2.14 22.95
CA ALA A 7 34.58 -1.25 22.61
C ALA A 7 34.27 -0.39 21.38
N ALA A 8 33.66 -0.97 20.34
CA ALA A 8 33.25 -0.24 19.13
C ALA A 8 32.28 0.92 19.42
N LYS A 9 31.35 0.76 20.39
CA LYS A 9 30.40 1.83 20.79
C LYS A 9 31.04 2.95 21.60
N LEU A 10 32.17 2.69 22.24
CA LEU A 10 32.88 3.64 23.10
C LEU A 10 33.93 4.46 22.34
N LEU A 11 34.23 4.13 21.08
CA LEU A 11 35.12 4.92 20.22
C LEU A 11 34.63 6.36 20.12
N LYS A 12 35.54 7.31 20.37
CA LYS A 12 35.33 8.75 20.18
C LYS A 12 35.52 9.15 18.71
N PRO A 13 34.93 10.27 18.26
CA PRO A 13 35.17 10.79 16.91
C PRO A 13 36.68 10.98 16.63
N GLY A 14 37.16 10.41 15.52
CA GLY A 14 38.57 10.41 15.13
C GLY A 14 39.34 9.14 15.54
N GLU A 15 38.81 8.36 16.49
CA GLU A 15 39.42 7.09 16.89
C GLU A 15 39.06 5.95 15.94
N HIS A 16 39.91 4.93 15.94
CA HIS A 16 39.70 3.74 15.13
C HIS A 16 40.10 2.47 15.87
N MET A 17 39.42 1.38 15.54
CA MET A 17 39.70 0.04 16.06
C MET A 17 40.17 -0.86 14.93
N THR A 18 41.31 -1.50 15.07
CA THR A 18 41.86 -2.47 14.09
C THR A 18 41.48 -3.90 14.44
N ILE A 19 41.21 -4.72 13.43
CA ILE A 19 40.93 -6.15 13.59
C ILE A 19 42.21 -6.94 13.38
N THR A 20 42.73 -7.56 14.45
CA THR A 20 44.08 -8.18 14.44
C THR A 20 44.22 -9.30 13.42
N ASP A 21 43.20 -10.16 13.29
CA ASP A 21 43.26 -11.31 12.39
C ASP A 21 43.05 -10.91 10.91
N HIS A 22 42.71 -9.65 10.65
CA HIS A 22 42.34 -9.15 9.32
C HIS A 22 43.15 -7.86 9.03
N PRO A 23 44.42 -7.99 8.65
CA PRO A 23 45.33 -6.85 8.50
C PRO A 23 44.75 -5.75 7.61
N GLY A 24 44.79 -4.51 8.11
CA GLY A 24 44.27 -3.34 7.42
C GLY A 24 42.76 -3.12 7.55
N LEU A 25 41.98 -4.09 8.05
CA LEU A 25 40.58 -3.88 8.37
C LEU A 25 40.45 -3.10 9.69
N ARG A 26 39.73 -1.98 9.64
CA ARG A 26 39.48 -1.13 10.80
C ARG A 26 38.08 -0.53 10.80
N LEU A 27 37.57 -0.24 11.98
CA LEU A 27 36.36 0.55 12.17
C LEU A 27 36.75 1.97 12.59
N GLU A 28 36.46 2.97 11.77
CA GLU A 28 36.67 4.38 12.10
C GLU A 28 35.39 5.01 12.64
N CYS A 29 35.50 5.76 13.73
CA CYS A 29 34.39 6.54 14.28
C CYS A 29 34.48 8.00 13.80
N ALA A 30 33.49 8.44 13.03
CA ALA A 30 33.26 9.85 12.74
C ALA A 30 32.24 10.43 13.73
N ALA A 31 31.98 11.75 13.67
CA ALA A 31 31.08 12.46 14.59
C ALA A 31 29.69 11.81 14.75
N SER A 32 29.14 11.24 13.68
CA SER A 32 27.77 10.68 13.68
C SER A 32 27.68 9.22 13.24
N ARG A 33 28.77 8.59 12.81
CA ARG A 33 28.74 7.25 12.21
C ARG A 33 30.04 6.48 12.36
N ARG A 34 29.94 5.16 12.42
CA ARG A 34 31.08 4.24 12.43
C ARG A 34 31.16 3.50 11.10
N THR A 35 32.35 3.47 10.51
CA THR A 35 32.55 3.00 9.14
C THR A 35 33.67 1.97 9.09
N TRP A 36 33.39 0.84 8.45
CA TRP A 36 34.39 -0.16 8.09
C TRP A 36 35.25 0.34 6.95
N ILE A 37 36.57 0.30 7.15
CA ILE A 37 37.58 0.75 6.20
C ILE A 37 38.64 -0.32 6.08
N TYR A 38 39.04 -0.58 4.84
CA TYR A 38 40.24 -1.35 4.53
C TYR A 38 41.37 -0.41 4.14
N ARG A 39 42.45 -0.41 4.92
CA ARG A 39 43.68 0.34 4.67
C ARG A 39 44.78 -0.62 4.24
N TYR A 40 45.41 -0.38 3.10
CA TYR A 40 46.40 -1.27 2.50
C TYR A 40 47.46 -0.48 1.72
N LYS A 41 48.60 -1.13 1.44
CA LYS A 41 49.63 -0.59 0.54
C LYS A 41 49.26 -0.96 -0.88
N SER A 42 49.18 0.02 -1.77
CA SER A 42 48.86 -0.22 -3.19
C SER A 42 49.94 -1.07 -3.85
N PRO A 43 49.57 -2.10 -4.63
CA PRO A 43 50.52 -2.88 -5.42
C PRO A 43 51.01 -2.10 -6.66
N VAL A 44 50.35 -1.01 -7.04
CA VAL A 44 50.65 -0.23 -8.26
C VAL A 44 51.65 0.89 -7.96
N ASP A 45 51.43 1.68 -6.91
CA ASP A 45 52.26 2.86 -6.61
C ASP A 45 52.97 2.78 -5.25
N GLY A 46 52.79 1.68 -4.50
CA GLY A 46 53.42 1.46 -3.20
C GLY A 46 52.92 2.39 -2.08
N ARG A 47 51.93 3.25 -2.32
CA ARG A 47 51.43 4.21 -1.31
C ARG A 47 50.33 3.58 -0.44
N MET A 48 50.22 4.06 0.79
CA MET A 48 49.12 3.66 1.68
C MET A 48 47.79 4.26 1.19
N LYS A 49 46.82 3.41 0.89
CA LYS A 49 45.47 3.78 0.45
C LYS A 49 44.43 3.19 1.38
N GLN A 50 43.23 3.77 1.33
CA GLN A 50 42.09 3.29 2.10
C GLN A 50 40.82 3.27 1.27
N THR A 51 40.01 2.24 1.47
CA THR A 51 38.70 2.06 0.83
C THR A 51 37.64 1.82 1.89
N LYS A 52 36.51 2.53 1.76
CA LYS A 52 35.32 2.30 2.58
C LYS A 52 34.63 0.99 2.17
N ILE A 53 34.28 0.18 3.16
CA ILE A 53 33.56 -1.09 3.01
C ILE A 53 32.07 -0.87 3.28
N GLY A 54 31.70 -0.34 4.45
CA GLY A 54 30.30 -0.17 4.84
C GLY A 54 30.13 0.50 6.20
N ALA A 55 28.90 0.74 6.63
CA ALA A 55 28.60 1.42 7.90
C ALA A 55 28.16 0.40 8.96
N TRP A 56 28.68 0.53 10.18
CA TRP A 56 28.25 -0.26 11.34
C TRP A 56 27.18 0.53 12.13
N PRO A 57 26.10 -0.10 12.65
CA PRO A 57 25.85 -1.55 12.75
C PRO A 57 25.13 -2.18 11.56
N ALA A 58 24.74 -1.41 10.55
CA ALA A 58 24.02 -1.92 9.37
C ALA A 58 24.77 -3.04 8.63
N MET A 59 26.10 -2.96 8.58
CA MET A 59 27.00 -4.01 8.15
C MET A 59 27.64 -4.70 9.36
N SER A 60 27.36 -5.99 9.51
CA SER A 60 27.93 -6.82 10.57
C SER A 60 29.44 -7.00 10.38
N PRO A 61 30.20 -7.33 11.45
CA PRO A 61 31.63 -7.64 11.35
C PRO A 61 31.92 -8.77 10.36
N ALA A 62 31.10 -9.83 10.36
CA ALA A 62 31.24 -10.94 9.41
C ALA A 62 31.06 -10.49 7.96
N ALA A 63 30.07 -9.63 7.67
CA ALA A 63 29.88 -9.08 6.33
C ALA A 63 31.04 -8.16 5.92
N ALA A 64 31.60 -7.40 6.86
CA ALA A 64 32.78 -6.56 6.61
C ALA A 64 34.04 -7.39 6.32
N ILE A 65 34.19 -8.55 6.98
CA ILE A 65 35.27 -9.52 6.74
C ILE A 65 35.18 -10.11 5.34
N VAL A 66 33.99 -10.61 4.93
CA VAL A 66 33.78 -11.17 3.59
C VAL A 66 34.12 -10.15 2.50
N GLU A 67 33.72 -8.89 2.69
CA GLU A 67 34.03 -7.84 1.72
C GLU A 67 35.52 -7.45 1.77
N TRP A 68 36.14 -7.44 2.94
CA TRP A 68 37.59 -7.27 3.08
C TRP A 68 38.38 -8.36 2.34
N GLU A 69 37.97 -9.64 2.42
CA GLU A 69 38.63 -10.75 1.71
C GLU A 69 38.61 -10.53 0.19
N LYS A 70 37.47 -10.09 -0.36
CA LYS A 70 37.37 -9.75 -1.79
C LYS A 70 38.30 -8.61 -2.18
N LEU A 71 38.35 -7.55 -1.36
CA LEU A 71 39.22 -6.41 -1.61
C LEU A 71 40.71 -6.76 -1.48
N ARG A 72 41.04 -7.66 -0.56
CA ARG A 72 42.38 -8.22 -0.39
C ARG A 72 42.76 -9.08 -1.59
N ALA A 73 41.90 -9.99 -2.04
CA ALA A 73 42.13 -10.80 -3.23
C ALA A 73 42.32 -9.93 -4.49
N ALA A 74 41.53 -8.87 -4.64
CA ALA A 74 41.72 -7.90 -5.72
C ALA A 74 43.11 -7.23 -5.66
N ARG A 75 43.52 -6.76 -4.47
CA ARG A 75 44.88 -6.24 -4.25
C ARG A 75 45.97 -7.26 -4.59
N ASP A 76 45.80 -8.50 -4.14
CA ASP A 76 46.79 -9.57 -4.33
C ASP A 76 46.92 -9.96 -5.81
N SER A 77 45.86 -9.78 -6.62
CA SER A 77 45.90 -9.85 -8.09
C SER A 77 46.52 -8.63 -8.78
N GLY A 78 47.20 -7.74 -8.05
CA GLY A 78 47.87 -6.55 -8.59
C GLY A 78 46.96 -5.35 -8.85
N ARG A 79 45.67 -5.42 -8.47
CA ARG A 79 44.70 -4.34 -8.71
C ARG A 79 44.60 -3.37 -7.54
N ASP A 80 44.61 -2.07 -7.84
CA ASP A 80 44.41 -1.03 -6.83
C ASP A 80 42.96 -0.59 -6.79
N VAL A 81 42.18 -1.22 -5.90
CA VAL A 81 40.73 -0.96 -5.76
C VAL A 81 40.42 0.51 -5.40
N ALA A 82 41.32 1.20 -4.69
CA ALA A 82 41.09 2.59 -4.30
C ALA A 82 41.34 3.53 -5.49
N ALA A 83 42.34 3.22 -6.32
CA ALA A 83 42.56 3.88 -7.60
C ALA A 83 41.43 3.58 -8.59
N GLU A 84 40.94 2.34 -8.68
CA GLU A 84 39.80 1.96 -9.53
C GLU A 84 38.52 2.66 -9.09
N LYS A 85 38.19 2.68 -7.78
CA LYS A 85 37.02 3.43 -7.26
C LYS A 85 37.18 4.94 -7.44
N ARG A 86 38.40 5.47 -7.37
CA ARG A 86 38.67 6.90 -7.61
C ARG A 86 38.62 7.24 -9.08
N ALA A 87 39.11 6.37 -9.97
CA ALA A 87 39.00 6.50 -11.42
C ALA A 87 37.54 6.35 -11.86
N ALA A 88 36.78 5.42 -11.29
CA ALA A 88 35.33 5.28 -11.50
C ALA A 88 34.54 6.49 -10.96
N ARG A 89 34.98 7.10 -9.85
CA ARG A 89 34.40 8.36 -9.36
C ARG A 89 34.84 9.58 -10.16
N ALA A 90 36.07 9.61 -10.66
CA ALA A 90 36.59 10.68 -11.48
C ALA A 90 35.97 10.62 -12.88
N SER A 91 35.75 9.43 -13.44
CA SER A 91 34.95 9.24 -14.65
C SER A 91 33.48 9.57 -14.39
N ALA A 92 32.90 9.21 -13.24
CA ALA A 92 31.55 9.66 -12.88
C ALA A 92 31.43 11.19 -12.62
N ARG A 93 32.55 11.87 -12.32
CA ARG A 93 32.58 13.33 -12.01
C ARG A 93 33.00 14.18 -13.21
N SER A 94 33.84 13.67 -14.11
CA SER A 94 34.07 14.29 -15.43
C SER A 94 32.81 14.21 -16.29
N VAL A 95 32.01 13.15 -16.10
CA VAL A 95 30.67 12.99 -16.68
C VAL A 95 29.63 14.01 -16.14
N SER A 96 29.87 14.65 -14.98
CA SER A 96 28.92 15.64 -14.43
C SER A 96 29.23 17.11 -14.77
N GLU A 97 30.45 17.44 -15.22
CA GLU A 97 30.83 18.84 -15.53
C GLU A 97 31.36 19.06 -16.96
N GLY A 98 31.54 18.00 -17.74
CA GLY A 98 31.86 18.11 -19.16
C GLY A 98 31.27 16.93 -19.91
N SER A 99 30.06 17.11 -20.44
CA SER A 99 29.29 16.13 -21.22
C SER A 99 28.98 14.82 -20.46
N LEU A 100 27.74 14.75 -19.97
CA LEU A 100 27.03 13.53 -19.58
C LEU A 100 27.33 12.40 -20.59
N PRO A 101 27.30 11.11 -20.20
CA PRO A 101 27.22 10.06 -21.21
C PRO A 101 25.94 10.41 -21.98
N GLN A 102 25.89 10.25 -23.31
CA GLN A 102 24.61 10.46 -23.99
C GLN A 102 23.61 9.45 -23.42
N GLU A 103 22.87 9.86 -22.39
CA GLU A 103 21.58 9.30 -22.06
C GLU A 103 20.80 9.46 -23.35
N GLY A 104 20.20 8.37 -23.81
CA GLY A 104 19.36 8.39 -25.00
C GLY A 104 18.31 9.51 -24.95
N PRO A 105 17.59 9.71 -26.06
CA PRO A 105 16.57 10.75 -26.17
C PRO A 105 15.68 10.81 -24.91
N TYR A 106 15.27 12.01 -24.50
CA TYR A 106 14.33 12.19 -23.39
C TYR A 106 12.94 11.72 -23.83
N ASP A 107 12.77 10.40 -23.86
CA ASP A 107 11.61 9.70 -24.38
C ASP A 107 10.44 9.69 -23.38
N VAL A 108 9.29 9.17 -23.83
CA VAL A 108 8.09 9.04 -22.99
C VAL A 108 8.36 8.17 -21.76
N ARG A 109 9.12 7.08 -21.90
CA ARG A 109 9.45 6.17 -20.79
C ARG A 109 10.22 6.90 -19.70
N ARG A 110 11.20 7.71 -20.07
CA ARG A 110 12.01 8.53 -19.18
C ARG A 110 11.17 9.63 -18.53
N LEU A 111 10.31 10.31 -19.29
CA LEU A 111 9.37 11.29 -18.75
C LEU A 111 8.47 10.67 -17.67
N CYS A 112 7.84 9.53 -17.97
CA CYS A 112 6.93 8.85 -17.04
C CYS A 112 7.65 8.37 -15.78
N ARG A 113 8.89 7.88 -15.90
CA ARG A 113 9.74 7.49 -14.77
C ARG A 113 10.08 8.68 -13.87
N ASN A 114 10.48 9.81 -14.47
CA ASN A 114 10.79 11.03 -13.72
C ASN A 114 9.57 11.57 -12.97
N TYR A 115 8.39 11.54 -13.60
CA TYR A 115 7.13 11.88 -12.93
C TYR A 115 6.81 10.89 -11.79
N LEU A 116 7.04 9.59 -12.00
CA LEU A 116 6.82 8.57 -10.99
C LEU A 116 7.69 8.78 -9.75
N GLU A 117 9.01 8.92 -9.93
CA GLU A 117 9.99 9.07 -8.85
C GLU A 117 9.96 10.48 -8.22
N GLY A 118 9.75 11.50 -9.04
CA GLY A 118 9.78 12.90 -8.63
C GLY A 118 8.49 13.37 -7.97
N HIS A 119 7.34 12.81 -8.35
CA HIS A 119 6.05 13.22 -7.84
C HIS A 119 5.23 12.09 -7.21
N VAL A 120 4.98 11.01 -7.94
CA VAL A 120 4.01 9.98 -7.51
C VAL A 120 4.46 9.28 -6.22
N GLU A 121 5.69 8.79 -6.18
CA GLU A 121 6.23 8.02 -5.05
C GLU A 121 6.43 8.87 -3.79
N ARG A 122 6.70 10.16 -3.96
CA ARG A 122 6.89 11.10 -2.86
C ARG A 122 5.57 11.52 -2.21
N ASN A 123 4.51 11.64 -3.01
CA ASN A 123 3.27 12.28 -2.57
C ASN A 123 2.09 11.31 -2.39
N ARG A 124 2.12 10.14 -3.05
CA ARG A 124 1.01 9.16 -3.01
C ARG A 124 1.34 7.97 -2.12
N ALA A 125 0.30 7.31 -1.61
CA ALA A 125 0.48 6.10 -0.82
C ALA A 125 1.14 4.99 -1.67
N LEU A 126 1.97 4.16 -1.05
CA LEU A 126 2.77 3.12 -1.70
C LEU A 126 1.94 2.24 -2.65
N LYS A 127 0.74 1.83 -2.25
CA LYS A 127 -0.16 1.02 -3.09
C LYS A 127 -0.56 1.73 -4.38
N GLY A 128 -0.86 3.03 -4.30
CA GLY A 128 -1.21 3.84 -5.46
C GLY A 128 -0.02 4.05 -6.39
N ALA A 129 1.17 4.30 -5.82
CA ALA A 129 2.41 4.44 -6.59
C ALA A 129 2.77 3.14 -7.34
N LYS A 130 2.67 1.98 -6.66
CA LYS A 130 2.87 0.67 -7.29
C LYS A 130 1.93 0.42 -8.47
N GLU A 131 0.67 0.82 -8.37
CA GLU A 131 -0.29 0.65 -9.46
C GLU A 131 0.05 1.54 -10.67
N ILE A 132 0.51 2.78 -10.44
CA ILE A 132 0.92 3.68 -11.53
C ILE A 132 2.21 3.18 -12.19
N ARG A 133 3.15 2.66 -11.40
CA ARG A 133 4.35 2.00 -11.94
C ARG A 133 3.96 0.84 -12.84
N ARG A 134 3.16 -0.10 -12.33
CA ARG A 134 2.65 -1.24 -13.11
C ARG A 134 1.95 -0.78 -14.39
N MET A 135 1.15 0.28 -14.32
CA MET A 135 0.47 0.87 -15.47
C MET A 135 1.47 1.34 -16.52
N PHE A 136 2.48 2.11 -16.14
CA PHE A 136 3.51 2.56 -17.07
C PHE A 136 4.34 1.41 -17.64
N ASP A 137 4.70 0.42 -16.82
CA ASP A 137 5.46 -0.75 -17.24
C ASP A 137 4.71 -1.65 -18.22
N THR A 138 3.37 -1.63 -18.22
CA THR A 138 2.55 -2.56 -19.01
C THR A 138 1.74 -1.88 -20.12
N MET A 139 1.67 -0.55 -20.14
CA MET A 139 0.78 0.18 -21.06
C MET A 139 1.47 1.25 -21.90
N LEU A 140 2.78 1.48 -21.76
CA LEU A 140 3.49 2.51 -22.53
C LEU A 140 4.14 2.01 -23.82
N ASP A 141 4.36 0.71 -23.97
CA ASP A 141 5.21 0.16 -25.03
C ASP A 141 4.97 0.74 -26.44
N PRO A 142 3.72 1.02 -26.89
CA PRO A 142 3.51 1.59 -28.23
C PRO A 142 4.12 2.99 -28.45
N ILE A 143 4.39 3.75 -27.38
CA ILE A 143 4.94 5.12 -27.46
C ILE A 143 6.18 5.33 -26.60
N ALA A 144 6.65 4.29 -25.92
CA ALA A 144 7.60 4.42 -24.82
C ALA A 144 8.92 5.08 -25.23
N ASP A 145 9.40 4.75 -26.43
CA ASP A 145 10.69 5.20 -26.93
C ASP A 145 10.55 6.42 -27.87
N MET A 146 9.34 6.96 -28.03
CA MET A 146 9.09 8.20 -28.78
C MET A 146 9.54 9.42 -27.98
N LEU A 147 9.93 10.50 -28.68
CA LEU A 147 10.05 11.80 -28.04
C LEU A 147 8.66 12.36 -27.68
N PRO A 148 8.47 12.95 -26.49
CA PRO A 148 7.17 13.49 -26.06
C PRO A 148 6.55 14.50 -27.04
N GLN A 149 7.37 15.34 -27.69
CA GLN A 149 6.95 16.30 -28.71
C GLN A 149 6.53 15.67 -30.04
N GLN A 150 6.95 14.43 -30.32
CA GLN A 150 6.54 13.68 -31.51
C GLN A 150 5.24 12.90 -31.30
N VAL A 151 4.74 12.83 -30.05
CA VAL A 151 3.44 12.21 -29.77
C VAL A 151 2.34 13.11 -30.32
N THR A 152 1.85 12.77 -31.51
CA THR A 152 0.75 13.49 -32.14
C THR A 152 -0.59 13.16 -31.46
N ARG A 153 -1.62 13.97 -31.78
CA ARG A 153 -2.98 13.73 -31.31
C ARG A 153 -3.52 12.36 -31.77
N SER A 154 -3.15 11.88 -32.97
CA SER A 154 -3.56 10.57 -33.50
C SER A 154 -2.91 9.44 -32.70
N VAL A 155 -1.60 9.52 -32.47
CA VAL A 155 -0.85 8.53 -31.67
C VAL A 155 -1.43 8.41 -30.26
N ALA A 156 -1.72 9.55 -29.62
CA ALA A 156 -2.36 9.57 -28.30
C ALA A 156 -3.76 8.93 -28.31
N PHE A 157 -4.55 9.15 -29.38
CA PHE A 157 -5.85 8.52 -29.55
C PHE A 157 -5.73 7.01 -29.76
N GLU A 158 -4.84 6.56 -30.65
CA GLU A 158 -4.62 5.15 -30.96
C GLU A 158 -4.20 4.34 -29.73
N LEU A 159 -3.28 4.89 -28.91
CA LEU A 159 -2.88 4.27 -27.65
C LEU A 159 -4.08 4.06 -26.73
N LEU A 160 -4.87 5.11 -26.46
CA LEU A 160 -6.03 4.99 -25.57
C LEU A 160 -7.12 4.09 -26.16
N ASN A 161 -7.31 4.13 -27.48
CA ASN A 161 -8.28 3.31 -28.18
C ASN A 161 -7.95 1.81 -28.06
N SER A 162 -6.66 1.44 -28.11
CA SER A 162 -6.22 0.05 -27.92
C SER A 162 -6.66 -0.53 -26.56
N TYR A 163 -6.80 0.31 -25.53
CA TYR A 163 -7.23 -0.06 -24.18
C TYR A 163 -8.73 0.12 -23.92
N MET A 164 -9.56 0.36 -24.93
CA MET A 164 -11.02 0.54 -24.75
C MET A 164 -11.76 -0.72 -24.30
N HIS A 165 -11.12 -1.88 -24.36
CA HIS A 165 -11.61 -3.11 -23.74
C HIS A 165 -11.52 -3.07 -22.20
N ILE A 166 -10.69 -2.18 -21.63
CA ILE A 166 -10.52 -1.89 -20.20
C ILE A 166 -10.65 -0.38 -19.91
N PRO A 167 -11.83 0.22 -20.16
CA PRO A 167 -11.99 1.68 -20.26
C PRO A 167 -11.58 2.45 -19.01
N VAL A 168 -11.82 1.90 -17.81
CA VAL A 168 -11.43 2.55 -16.55
C VAL A 168 -9.91 2.69 -16.43
N GLN A 169 -9.16 1.67 -16.84
CA GLN A 169 -7.69 1.71 -16.85
C GLN A 169 -7.18 2.67 -17.94
N ALA A 170 -7.78 2.66 -19.14
CA ALA A 170 -7.45 3.61 -20.19
C ALA A 170 -7.67 5.08 -19.76
N GLY A 171 -8.78 5.38 -19.09
CA GLY A 171 -9.05 6.70 -18.54
C GLY A 171 -8.06 7.12 -17.45
N LYS A 172 -7.59 6.15 -16.65
CA LYS A 172 -6.54 6.38 -15.64
C LYS A 172 -5.19 6.63 -16.29
N LEU A 173 -4.79 5.83 -17.28
CA LEU A 173 -3.58 6.03 -18.09
C LEU A 173 -3.56 7.43 -18.70
N ARG A 174 -4.66 7.85 -19.36
CA ARG A 174 -4.79 9.21 -19.89
C ARG A 174 -4.53 10.28 -18.82
N SER A 175 -5.09 10.09 -17.63
CA SER A 175 -4.97 11.05 -16.54
C SER A 175 -3.54 11.13 -16.00
N GLU A 176 -2.85 10.00 -15.89
CA GLU A 176 -1.45 9.95 -15.43
C GLU A 176 -0.47 10.45 -16.50
N LEU A 177 -0.69 10.12 -17.78
CA LEU A 177 0.09 10.66 -18.90
C LEU A 177 -0.06 12.19 -19.00
N GLY A 178 -1.27 12.71 -18.84
CA GLY A 178 -1.49 14.15 -18.78
C GLY A 178 -0.72 14.80 -17.64
N ALA A 179 -0.70 14.19 -16.46
CA ALA A 179 0.08 14.69 -15.32
C ALA A 179 1.59 14.56 -15.52
N ALA A 180 2.06 13.51 -16.20
CA ALA A 180 3.46 13.34 -16.54
C ALA A 180 3.94 14.41 -17.52
N TRP A 181 3.13 14.77 -18.53
CA TRP A 181 3.44 15.87 -19.44
C TRP A 181 3.51 17.21 -18.72
N ASP A 182 2.51 17.53 -17.87
CA ASP A 182 2.52 18.78 -17.08
C ASP A 182 3.77 18.83 -16.20
N TYR A 183 4.10 17.73 -15.51
CA TYR A 183 5.33 17.63 -14.72
C TYR A 183 6.60 17.85 -15.55
N GLY A 184 6.65 17.33 -16.77
CA GLY A 184 7.79 17.51 -17.69
C GLY A 184 7.94 18.95 -18.16
N LEU A 185 6.83 19.62 -18.47
CA LEU A 185 6.78 21.04 -18.83
C LEU A 185 7.23 21.91 -17.65
N ASP A 186 6.63 21.73 -16.47
CA ASP A 186 6.97 22.49 -15.26
C ASP A 186 8.43 22.31 -14.84
N ALA A 187 9.01 21.13 -15.08
CA ALA A 187 10.40 20.83 -14.80
C ALA A 187 11.38 21.32 -15.88
N GLY A 188 10.91 21.99 -16.93
CA GLY A 188 11.72 22.44 -18.07
C GLY A 188 12.38 21.29 -18.84
N LYS A 189 11.80 20.09 -18.81
CA LYS A 189 12.30 18.89 -19.50
C LYS A 189 11.68 18.68 -20.87
N LEU A 190 10.55 19.33 -21.13
CA LEU A 190 9.88 19.35 -22.42
C LEU A 190 9.94 20.77 -23.00
N PRO A 191 10.05 20.92 -24.34
CA PRO A 191 9.84 22.21 -25.00
C PRO A 191 8.50 22.84 -24.59
N GLU A 192 8.46 24.16 -24.41
CA GLU A 192 7.28 24.89 -23.92
C GLU A 192 6.05 24.72 -24.83
N ASP A 193 6.27 24.48 -26.13
CA ASP A 193 5.25 24.27 -27.14
C ASP A 193 4.77 22.80 -27.23
N THR A 194 5.33 21.90 -26.41
CA THR A 194 4.95 20.48 -26.42
C THR A 194 3.48 20.30 -26.05
N PRO A 195 2.63 19.80 -26.96
CA PRO A 195 1.20 19.70 -26.71
C PRO A 195 0.89 18.57 -25.72
N ASN A 196 0.07 18.89 -24.71
CA ASN A 196 -0.48 17.88 -23.80
C ASN A 196 -1.84 17.35 -24.32
N TRP A 197 -1.79 16.50 -25.35
CA TRP A 197 -2.99 15.90 -25.95
C TRP A 197 -3.80 15.07 -24.96
N TRP A 198 -3.14 14.41 -24.00
CA TRP A 198 -3.77 13.58 -22.98
C TRP A 198 -4.82 14.34 -22.19
N ARG A 199 -4.58 15.63 -21.92
CA ARG A 199 -5.56 16.50 -21.27
C ARG A 199 -6.76 16.75 -22.16
N GLN A 200 -6.63 16.80 -23.49
CA GLN A 200 -7.66 17.26 -24.43
C GLN A 200 -8.53 16.13 -25.00
N ILE A 201 -7.98 14.96 -25.29
CA ILE A 201 -8.69 13.90 -26.02
C ILE A 201 -9.57 13.01 -25.11
N MET A 202 -10.59 12.39 -25.71
CA MET A 202 -11.41 11.31 -25.15
C MET A 202 -12.00 11.57 -23.75
N ARG A 203 -12.16 12.85 -23.36
CA ARG A 203 -12.80 13.24 -22.10
C ARG A 203 -14.20 12.63 -21.99
N GLY A 204 -14.50 11.99 -20.86
CA GLY A 204 -15.82 11.38 -20.61
C GLY A 204 -16.13 10.12 -21.43
N ARG A 205 -15.23 9.66 -22.32
CA ARG A 205 -15.46 8.46 -23.15
C ARG A 205 -15.11 7.14 -22.45
N PHE A 206 -14.50 7.19 -21.27
CA PHE A 206 -14.04 6.02 -20.50
C PHE A 206 -15.07 5.57 -19.47
N GLN A 207 -16.26 5.19 -19.93
CA GLN A 207 -17.33 4.72 -19.04
C GLN A 207 -17.09 3.26 -18.64
N SER A 208 -17.37 2.94 -17.38
CA SER A 208 -17.31 1.56 -16.88
C SER A 208 -18.32 0.70 -17.64
N ARG A 209 -17.90 -0.49 -18.09
CA ARG A 209 -18.79 -1.48 -18.72
C ARG A 209 -19.53 -2.35 -17.68
N GLY A 210 -19.37 -2.06 -16.39
CA GLY A 210 -19.89 -2.87 -15.30
C GLY A 210 -19.15 -4.22 -15.16
N LYS A 211 -19.55 -5.00 -14.16
CA LYS A 211 -19.00 -6.34 -13.93
C LYS A 211 -19.79 -7.35 -14.78
N LYS A 212 -19.10 -8.20 -15.53
CA LYS A 212 -19.73 -9.36 -16.17
C LYS A 212 -19.70 -10.56 -15.21
N ILE A 213 -20.84 -11.21 -15.02
CA ILE A 213 -20.95 -12.49 -14.32
C ILE A 213 -21.65 -13.44 -15.29
N GLU A 214 -21.00 -14.56 -15.61
CA GLU A 214 -21.50 -15.56 -16.59
C GLU A 214 -21.85 -14.93 -17.95
N GLY A 215 -20.98 -14.04 -18.45
CA GLY A 215 -21.18 -13.36 -19.73
C GLY A 215 -22.23 -12.25 -19.73
N LYS A 216 -23.11 -12.18 -18.73
CA LYS A 216 -24.13 -11.14 -18.58
C LYS A 216 -23.56 -9.93 -17.85
N SER A 217 -23.81 -8.74 -18.38
CA SER A 217 -23.51 -7.48 -17.69
C SER A 217 -24.42 -7.36 -16.48
N VAL A 218 -23.84 -7.48 -15.29
CA VAL A 218 -24.47 -7.00 -14.07
C VAL A 218 -24.27 -5.50 -14.13
N GLY A 219 -25.33 -4.73 -14.39
CA GLY A 219 -25.25 -3.28 -14.55
C GLY A 219 -24.62 -2.58 -13.33
N GLU A 220 -24.62 -1.26 -13.30
CA GLU A 220 -24.06 -0.48 -12.17
C GLU A 220 -24.82 -0.64 -10.83
N VAL A 221 -25.83 -1.52 -10.77
CA VAL A 221 -26.65 -1.75 -9.60
C VAL A 221 -25.78 -2.26 -8.45
N LYS A 222 -25.50 -1.36 -7.52
CA LYS A 222 -24.83 -1.65 -6.25
C LYS A 222 -25.79 -2.49 -5.42
N ARG A 223 -25.40 -3.71 -5.07
CA ARG A 223 -26.25 -4.65 -4.35
C ARG A 223 -26.44 -4.24 -2.89
N VAL A 224 -27.66 -4.41 -2.40
CA VAL A 224 -28.07 -4.36 -1.00
C VAL A 224 -28.82 -5.66 -0.74
N LEU A 225 -28.48 -6.38 0.34
CA LEU A 225 -29.16 -7.62 0.68
C LEU A 225 -30.50 -7.30 1.33
N THR A 226 -31.52 -8.11 1.02
CA THR A 226 -32.80 -8.04 1.74
C THR A 226 -32.65 -8.59 3.16
N GLU A 227 -33.60 -8.31 4.05
CA GLU A 227 -33.54 -8.82 5.43
C GLU A 227 -33.53 -10.36 5.48
N SER A 228 -34.27 -11.02 4.59
CA SER A 228 -34.26 -12.49 4.45
C SER A 228 -32.88 -13.00 4.00
N GLU A 229 -32.30 -12.38 2.97
CA GLU A 229 -30.94 -12.72 2.51
C GLU A 229 -29.88 -12.46 3.62
N VAL A 230 -30.05 -11.43 4.45
CA VAL A 230 -29.15 -11.19 5.58
C VAL A 230 -29.25 -12.32 6.60
N GLY A 231 -30.46 -12.72 7.00
CA GLY A 231 -30.66 -13.84 7.93
C GLY A 231 -30.07 -15.14 7.42
N GLU A 232 -30.35 -15.47 6.17
CA GLU A 232 -29.82 -16.64 5.47
C GLU A 232 -28.28 -16.61 5.42
N LEU A 233 -27.69 -15.48 5.05
CA LEU A 233 -26.23 -15.34 5.00
C LEU A 233 -25.62 -15.51 6.40
N ILE A 234 -26.21 -14.94 7.46
CA ILE A 234 -25.70 -15.06 8.83
C ILE A 234 -25.62 -16.53 9.25
N ARG A 235 -26.69 -17.31 9.01
CA ARG A 235 -26.70 -18.75 9.29
C ARG A 235 -25.71 -19.52 8.43
N TRP A 236 -25.41 -19.03 7.23
CA TRP A 236 -24.46 -19.66 6.33
C TRP A 236 -23.00 -19.37 6.70
N LEU A 237 -22.68 -18.26 7.36
CA LEU A 237 -21.30 -17.83 7.70
C LEU A 237 -20.39 -18.91 8.29
N PRO A 238 -20.85 -19.85 9.16
CA PRO A 238 -20.02 -20.93 9.69
C PRO A 238 -19.37 -21.84 8.64
N ASN A 239 -19.87 -21.85 7.39
CA ASN A 239 -19.26 -22.59 6.28
C ASN A 239 -17.97 -21.97 5.75
N PHE A 240 -17.68 -20.69 6.07
CA PHE A 240 -16.40 -20.08 5.78
C PHE A 240 -15.34 -20.45 6.83
N SER A 241 -14.06 -20.31 6.47
CA SER A 241 -13.00 -20.30 7.48
C SER A 241 -13.27 -19.25 8.56
N ARG A 242 -12.83 -19.50 9.80
CA ARG A 242 -13.14 -18.63 10.95
C ARG A 242 -12.73 -17.17 10.75
N ILE A 243 -11.60 -16.91 10.08
CA ILE A 243 -11.16 -15.54 9.71
C ILE A 243 -12.18 -14.85 8.80
N VAL A 244 -12.66 -15.54 7.78
CA VAL A 244 -13.59 -14.99 6.80
C VAL A 244 -14.97 -14.79 7.41
N ALA A 245 -15.49 -15.79 8.14
CA ALA A 245 -16.78 -15.72 8.83
C ALA A 245 -16.83 -14.52 9.79
N ASP A 246 -15.81 -14.38 10.63
CA ASP A 246 -15.75 -13.30 11.62
C ASP A 246 -15.62 -11.92 10.96
N ALA A 247 -14.83 -11.78 9.90
CA ALA A 247 -14.70 -10.52 9.19
C ALA A 247 -16.02 -10.10 8.53
N LEU A 248 -16.74 -11.04 7.92
CA LEU A 248 -18.05 -10.80 7.31
C LEU A 248 -19.13 -10.46 8.34
N ALA A 249 -19.10 -11.10 9.51
CA ALA A 249 -19.95 -10.74 10.63
C ALA A 249 -19.64 -9.30 11.11
N LEU A 250 -18.37 -8.93 11.28
CA LEU A 250 -18.02 -7.56 11.67
C LEU A 250 -18.44 -6.52 10.63
N TYR A 251 -18.42 -6.83 9.33
CA TYR A 251 -19.00 -5.95 8.31
C TYR A 251 -20.47 -5.64 8.59
N LEU A 252 -21.27 -6.65 8.96
CA LEU A 252 -22.70 -6.50 9.24
C LEU A 252 -22.98 -5.83 10.59
N TRP A 253 -22.23 -6.16 11.64
CA TRP A 253 -22.51 -5.64 12.99
C TRP A 253 -21.93 -4.25 13.25
N THR A 254 -20.92 -3.83 12.49
CA THR A 254 -20.26 -2.53 12.73
C THR A 254 -20.39 -1.57 11.56
N GLY A 255 -20.69 -2.08 10.36
CA GLY A 255 -20.69 -1.29 9.14
C GLY A 255 -19.30 -0.76 8.75
N THR A 256 -18.19 -1.17 9.38
CA THR A 256 -16.83 -0.69 9.10
C THR A 256 -16.27 -1.22 7.78
N ARG A 257 -15.16 -0.65 7.27
CA ARG A 257 -14.55 -1.11 6.02
C ARG A 257 -13.71 -2.36 6.27
N GLY A 258 -13.66 -3.26 5.29
CA GLY A 258 -12.87 -4.49 5.43
C GLY A 258 -11.40 -4.28 5.71
N SER A 259 -10.79 -3.23 5.13
CA SER A 259 -9.39 -2.90 5.44
C SER A 259 -9.19 -2.49 6.90
N GLU A 260 -10.18 -1.84 7.52
CA GLU A 260 -10.18 -1.49 8.94
C GLU A 260 -10.34 -2.78 9.77
N ILE A 261 -11.33 -3.62 9.45
CA ILE A 261 -11.61 -4.90 10.15
C ILE A 261 -10.39 -5.81 10.17
N VAL A 262 -9.82 -6.12 9.00
CA VAL A 262 -8.73 -7.10 8.91
C VAL A 262 -7.41 -6.59 9.49
N SER A 263 -7.29 -5.28 9.69
CA SER A 263 -6.12 -4.67 10.33
C SER A 263 -6.34 -4.35 11.81
N MET A 264 -7.48 -4.73 12.42
CA MET A 264 -7.79 -4.50 13.83
C MET A 264 -6.68 -5.03 14.74
N GLU A 265 -6.22 -4.19 15.68
CA GLU A 265 -5.15 -4.51 16.64
C GLU A 265 -5.67 -4.57 18.07
N ALA A 266 -5.04 -5.40 18.90
CA ALA A 266 -5.44 -5.58 20.30
C ALA A 266 -5.43 -4.26 21.09
N ALA A 267 -4.46 -3.39 20.81
CA ALA A 267 -4.34 -2.08 21.46
C ALA A 267 -5.44 -1.07 21.08
N GLU A 268 -6.24 -1.36 20.04
CA GLU A 268 -7.36 -0.53 19.61
C GLU A 268 -8.66 -0.85 20.36
N ILE A 269 -8.64 -1.89 21.21
CA ILE A 269 -9.80 -2.36 21.95
C ILE A 269 -9.71 -1.89 23.41
N SER A 270 -10.74 -1.22 23.88
CA SER A 270 -10.86 -0.73 25.26
C SER A 270 -12.17 -1.21 25.89
N GLU A 271 -12.11 -1.61 27.16
CA GLU A 271 -13.30 -1.74 28.01
C GLU A 271 -13.55 -0.37 28.66
N GLU A 272 -14.71 0.20 28.42
CA GLU A 272 -15.16 1.47 28.99
C GLU A 272 -16.41 1.24 29.85
N GLU A 273 -16.84 2.26 30.58
CA GLU A 273 -17.97 2.15 31.53
C GLU A 273 -19.26 1.63 30.86
N ASP A 274 -19.49 2.03 29.62
CA ASP A 274 -20.66 1.61 28.85
C ASP A 274 -20.40 0.35 27.99
N GLY A 275 -19.19 -0.23 27.98
CA GLY A 275 -18.90 -1.54 27.37
C GLY A 275 -17.68 -1.53 26.45
N LEU A 276 -17.62 -2.49 25.53
CA LEU A 276 -16.45 -2.71 24.69
C LEU A 276 -16.42 -1.79 23.47
N TRP A 277 -15.30 -1.09 23.29
CA TRP A 277 -15.07 -0.19 22.17
C TRP A 277 -13.90 -0.63 21.31
N TRP A 278 -14.05 -0.40 20.02
CA TRP A 278 -12.95 -0.42 19.05
C TRP A 278 -12.70 0.98 18.53
N THR A 279 -11.52 1.53 18.80
CA THR A 279 -11.08 2.84 18.32
C THR A 279 -10.10 2.68 17.18
N ILE A 280 -10.56 2.92 15.95
CA ILE A 280 -9.73 2.85 14.74
C ILE A 280 -8.94 4.15 14.62
N PRO A 281 -7.60 4.11 14.66
CA PRO A 281 -6.77 5.30 14.49
C PRO A 281 -7.02 5.96 13.14
N LYS A 282 -7.08 7.30 13.11
CA LYS A 282 -7.22 8.13 11.91
C LYS A 282 -6.28 7.67 10.80
N ALA A 283 -5.04 7.34 11.16
CA ALA A 283 -3.98 6.90 10.25
C ALA A 283 -4.35 5.63 9.44
N LYS A 284 -5.25 4.78 9.97
CA LYS A 284 -5.72 3.55 9.32
C LYS A 284 -7.02 3.74 8.54
N THR A 285 -7.67 4.90 8.67
CA THR A 285 -8.91 5.21 7.94
C THR A 285 -8.63 5.70 6.52
N LYS A 286 -9.64 5.60 5.64
CA LYS A 286 -9.59 6.17 4.28
C LYS A 286 -9.35 7.70 4.29
N ASN A 287 -9.69 8.37 5.39
CA ASN A 287 -9.63 9.82 5.51
C ASN A 287 -8.33 10.31 6.19
N ALA A 288 -7.32 9.46 6.35
CA ALA A 288 -6.08 9.76 7.09
C ALA A 288 -5.42 11.11 6.71
N LYS A 289 -5.45 11.48 5.42
CA LYS A 289 -4.86 12.73 4.91
C LYS A 289 -5.73 13.98 5.10
N ARG A 290 -6.98 13.85 5.57
CA ARG A 290 -7.87 15.00 5.77
C ARG A 290 -7.61 15.60 7.15
N GLN A 291 -7.35 16.90 7.20
CA GLN A 291 -7.01 17.60 8.44
C GLN A 291 -8.09 17.39 9.53
N GLY A 292 -9.37 17.56 9.18
CA GLY A 292 -10.49 17.38 10.12
C GLY A 292 -10.95 15.95 10.42
N ALA A 293 -10.29 14.92 9.87
CA ALA A 293 -10.63 13.53 10.25
C ALA A 293 -10.09 13.20 11.64
N THR A 294 -10.85 12.43 12.41
CA THR A 294 -10.49 11.91 13.74
C THR A 294 -10.44 10.39 13.72
N ASP A 295 -10.11 9.79 14.86
CA ASP A 295 -10.29 8.35 15.07
C ASP A 295 -11.77 7.98 14.94
N LEU A 296 -12.04 6.77 14.44
CA LEU A 296 -13.39 6.23 14.34
C LEU A 296 -13.62 5.29 15.52
N ARG A 297 -14.51 5.69 16.42
CA ARG A 297 -14.91 4.88 17.57
C ARG A 297 -16.13 4.05 17.23
N VAL A 298 -16.05 2.76 17.52
CA VAL A 298 -17.05 1.75 17.16
C VAL A 298 -17.41 0.96 18.42
N PRO A 299 -18.59 1.20 19.03
CA PRO A 299 -19.05 0.38 20.14
C PRO A 299 -19.45 -1.00 19.61
N LEU A 300 -19.09 -2.04 20.34
CA LEU A 300 -19.28 -3.42 19.93
C LEU A 300 -20.44 -4.05 20.72
N PHE A 301 -21.38 -4.67 20.02
CA PHE A 301 -22.54 -5.34 20.61
C PHE A 301 -22.72 -6.75 20.06
N GLY A 302 -23.31 -7.62 20.88
CA GLY A 302 -23.76 -8.95 20.48
C GLY A 302 -22.67 -9.77 19.80
N GLN A 303 -22.91 -10.20 18.56
CA GLN A 303 -21.98 -11.06 17.85
C GLN A 303 -20.64 -10.39 17.54
N ALA A 304 -20.60 -9.07 17.30
CA ALA A 304 -19.33 -8.36 17.10
C ALA A 304 -18.46 -8.38 18.35
N GLU A 305 -19.05 -8.08 19.51
CA GLU A 305 -18.36 -8.11 20.79
C GLU A 305 -17.82 -9.52 21.09
N GLN A 306 -18.65 -10.56 20.94
CA GLN A 306 -18.24 -11.96 21.13
C GLN A 306 -17.08 -12.36 20.22
N ILE A 307 -17.09 -11.92 18.96
CA ILE A 307 -16.00 -12.16 18.01
C ILE A 307 -14.72 -11.47 18.48
N VAL A 308 -14.80 -10.19 18.84
CA VAL A 308 -13.64 -9.39 19.24
C VAL A 308 -13.04 -9.92 20.53
N ARG A 309 -13.83 -10.19 21.58
CA ARG A 309 -13.34 -10.76 22.84
C ARG A 309 -12.63 -12.10 22.62
N ARG A 310 -13.23 -13.00 21.84
CA ARG A 310 -12.62 -14.29 21.50
C ARG A 310 -11.30 -14.11 20.74
N ARG A 311 -11.24 -13.19 19.77
CA ARG A 311 -10.02 -12.93 19.00
C ARG A 311 -8.94 -12.26 19.84
N LEU A 312 -9.32 -11.35 20.73
CA LEU A 312 -8.42 -10.67 21.65
C LEU A 312 -7.71 -11.66 22.57
N ALA A 313 -8.44 -12.65 23.10
CA ALA A 313 -7.88 -13.71 23.94
C ALA A 313 -6.79 -14.55 23.24
N ILE A 314 -6.81 -14.61 21.90
CA ILE A 314 -5.84 -15.38 21.09
C ILE A 314 -4.73 -14.48 20.54
N ALA A 315 -5.04 -13.22 20.22
CA ALA A 315 -4.13 -12.30 19.55
C ALA A 315 -2.98 -11.79 20.43
N GLY A 316 -3.15 -11.80 21.76
CA GLY A 316 -2.21 -11.16 22.68
C GLY A 316 -2.14 -9.66 22.37
N LYS A 317 -0.96 -9.18 21.95
CA LYS A 317 -0.74 -7.77 21.53
C LYS A 317 -0.77 -7.56 20.01
N GLY A 318 -1.10 -8.59 19.22
CA GLY A 318 -1.02 -8.54 17.75
C GLY A 318 -2.32 -8.13 17.06
N TYR A 319 -2.40 -8.44 15.77
CA TYR A 319 -3.62 -8.30 14.97
C TYR A 319 -4.67 -9.32 15.38
N LEU A 320 -5.94 -8.90 15.44
CA LEU A 320 -7.07 -9.81 15.69
C LEU A 320 -7.37 -10.69 14.47
N PHE A 321 -6.91 -10.31 13.28
CA PHE A 321 -7.02 -11.08 12.03
C PHE A 321 -5.64 -11.34 11.42
N PRO A 322 -4.78 -12.15 12.05
CA PRO A 322 -3.40 -12.34 11.61
C PRO A 322 -3.33 -13.14 10.30
N SER A 323 -2.36 -12.79 9.45
CA SER A 323 -1.97 -13.57 8.27
C SER A 323 -0.96 -14.65 8.66
N ARG A 324 -0.95 -15.77 7.92
CA ARG A 324 0.03 -16.85 8.10
C ARG A 324 1.47 -16.44 7.84
N VAL A 325 1.68 -15.41 7.00
CA VAL A 325 3.01 -14.90 6.62
C VAL A 325 3.43 -13.68 7.45
N GLY A 326 2.72 -13.40 8.56
CA GLY A 326 2.92 -12.22 9.39
C GLY A 326 2.08 -11.02 8.92
N GLY A 327 1.81 -10.11 9.86
CA GLY A 327 0.95 -8.95 9.64
C GLY A 327 -0.56 -9.29 9.59
N PRO A 328 -1.40 -8.34 9.16
CA PRO A 328 -2.84 -8.55 9.07
C PRO A 328 -3.22 -9.35 7.82
N THR A 329 -4.36 -10.03 7.89
CA THR A 329 -4.99 -10.67 6.73
C THR A 329 -5.28 -9.64 5.66
N GLU A 330 -4.96 -9.93 4.40
CA GLU A 330 -5.30 -9.02 3.32
C GLU A 330 -6.83 -9.00 3.06
N GLN A 331 -7.40 -7.81 2.84
CA GLN A 331 -8.82 -7.67 2.50
C GLN A 331 -9.23 -8.50 1.27
N LYS A 332 -8.32 -8.68 0.30
CA LYS A 332 -8.56 -9.48 -0.91
C LYS A 332 -8.89 -10.94 -0.57
N THR A 333 -8.35 -11.47 0.53
CA THR A 333 -8.60 -12.84 1.00
C THR A 333 -10.08 -13.04 1.31
N ILE A 334 -10.72 -12.05 1.97
CA ILE A 334 -12.16 -12.09 2.28
C ILE A 334 -12.98 -12.09 0.99
N GLN A 335 -12.62 -11.22 0.04
CA GLN A 335 -13.32 -11.12 -1.24
C GLN A 335 -13.20 -12.40 -2.09
N THR A 336 -12.00 -12.96 -2.19
CA THR A 336 -11.77 -14.21 -2.94
C THR A 336 -12.50 -15.38 -2.29
N ALA A 337 -12.53 -15.46 -0.95
CA ALA A 337 -13.29 -16.50 -0.25
C ALA A 337 -14.79 -16.41 -0.54
N VAL A 338 -15.39 -15.21 -0.49
CA VAL A 338 -16.80 -15.02 -0.88
C VAL A 338 -17.02 -15.47 -2.32
N PHE A 339 -16.18 -15.03 -3.26
CA PHE A 339 -16.30 -15.44 -4.66
C PHE A 339 -16.15 -16.96 -4.85
N TYR A 340 -15.21 -17.59 -4.15
CA TYR A 340 -14.96 -19.02 -4.21
C TYR A 340 -16.23 -19.85 -3.90
N HIS A 341 -17.02 -19.43 -2.92
CA HIS A 341 -18.26 -20.10 -2.53
C HIS A 341 -19.50 -19.67 -3.34
N GLN A 342 -19.42 -18.69 -4.24
CA GLN A 342 -20.55 -18.37 -5.12
C GLN A 342 -20.91 -19.57 -6.01
N PRO A 343 -22.20 -19.83 -6.28
CA PRO A 343 -22.62 -20.98 -7.10
C PRO A 343 -22.10 -20.89 -8.53
N TYR A 344 -21.99 -19.68 -9.09
CA TYR A 344 -21.43 -19.42 -10.42
C TYR A 344 -19.88 -19.41 -10.47
N SER A 345 -19.20 -19.69 -9.35
CA SER A 345 -17.75 -19.69 -9.30
C SER A 345 -17.15 -20.96 -9.86
N LYS A 346 -16.36 -20.81 -10.92
CA LYS A 346 -15.61 -21.87 -11.60
C LYS A 346 -14.17 -22.03 -11.09
N THR A 347 -13.78 -21.33 -10.02
CA THR A 347 -12.46 -21.51 -9.41
C THR A 347 -12.38 -22.90 -8.78
N ARG A 348 -11.38 -23.72 -9.14
CA ARG A 348 -11.22 -25.10 -8.63
C ARG A 348 -12.52 -25.90 -8.69
N PRO A 349 -13.03 -26.20 -9.90
CA PRO A 349 -14.29 -26.92 -10.09
C PRO A 349 -14.30 -28.32 -9.45
N GLU A 350 -13.11 -28.91 -9.26
CA GLU A 350 -12.88 -30.19 -8.60
C GLU A 350 -13.19 -30.19 -7.09
N ASP A 351 -13.14 -29.03 -6.43
CA ASP A 351 -13.32 -28.93 -4.99
C ASP A 351 -14.82 -29.05 -4.63
N GLN A 352 -15.18 -30.10 -3.90
CA GLN A 352 -16.49 -30.21 -3.25
C GLN A 352 -16.58 -29.21 -2.10
N ARG A 353 -17.49 -28.25 -2.22
CA ARG A 353 -17.65 -27.17 -1.24
C ARG A 353 -19.08 -26.68 -1.12
N PRO A 354 -19.51 -26.26 0.07
CA PRO A 354 -20.81 -25.62 0.23
C PRO A 354 -20.87 -24.36 -0.64
N ARG A 355 -22.00 -24.16 -1.32
CA ARG A 355 -22.26 -22.96 -2.11
C ARG A 355 -23.11 -21.98 -1.32
N LEU A 356 -22.79 -20.70 -1.47
CA LEU A 356 -23.61 -19.62 -0.96
C LEU A 356 -24.97 -19.68 -1.61
N THR A 357 -26.00 -19.61 -0.79
CA THR A 357 -27.39 -19.51 -1.24
C THR A 357 -27.75 -18.07 -1.61
N VAL A 358 -27.22 -17.10 -0.87
CA VAL A 358 -27.27 -15.67 -1.21
C VAL A 358 -26.17 -15.32 -2.20
N THR A 359 -26.55 -14.90 -3.40
CA THR A 359 -25.61 -14.78 -4.53
C THR A 359 -25.32 -13.34 -4.96
N ARG A 360 -24.35 -13.14 -5.85
CA ARG A 360 -24.09 -11.87 -6.56
C ARG A 360 -23.76 -10.65 -5.67
N TRP A 361 -23.19 -10.88 -4.50
CA TRP A 361 -22.71 -9.83 -3.58
C TRP A 361 -21.19 -9.90 -3.37
N ALA A 362 -20.61 -8.81 -2.89
CA ALA A 362 -19.24 -8.72 -2.40
C ALA A 362 -19.23 -8.18 -0.96
N PRO A 363 -18.15 -8.40 -0.17
CA PRO A 363 -18.12 -7.95 1.24
C PRO A 363 -18.50 -6.49 1.48
N HIS A 364 -18.19 -5.59 0.55
CA HIS A 364 -18.55 -4.17 0.68
C HIS A 364 -20.06 -3.91 0.56
N ASP A 365 -20.83 -4.81 -0.07
CA ASP A 365 -22.29 -4.73 -0.14
C ASP A 365 -22.93 -4.99 1.23
N LEU A 366 -22.26 -5.72 2.13
CA LEU A 366 -22.72 -5.87 3.52
C LEU A 366 -22.73 -4.52 4.25
N ARG A 367 -21.69 -3.70 4.05
CA ARG A 367 -21.64 -2.34 4.60
C ARG A 367 -22.71 -1.42 4.00
N ARG A 368 -23.03 -1.57 2.70
CA ARG A 368 -24.17 -0.86 2.09
C ARG A 368 -25.49 -1.31 2.70
N THR A 369 -25.62 -2.61 2.93
CA THR A 369 -26.78 -3.22 3.59
C THR A 369 -26.94 -2.66 5.00
N VAL A 370 -25.86 -2.55 5.78
CA VAL A 370 -25.89 -1.89 7.10
C VAL A 370 -26.41 -0.46 7.01
N ARG A 371 -25.90 0.34 6.06
CA ARG A 371 -26.38 1.72 5.87
C ARG A 371 -27.88 1.79 5.56
N THR A 372 -28.37 0.87 4.73
CA THR A 372 -29.80 0.77 4.39
C THR A 372 -30.64 0.27 5.57
N LEU A 373 -30.17 -0.70 6.34
CA LEU A 373 -30.85 -1.18 7.54
C LEU A 373 -30.94 -0.08 8.61
N LEU A 374 -29.87 0.70 8.82
CA LEU A 374 -29.91 1.85 9.72
C LEU A 374 -30.98 2.86 9.27
N ALA A 375 -31.04 3.19 7.97
CA ALA A 375 -32.10 4.05 7.45
C ALA A 375 -33.50 3.47 7.68
N SER A 376 -33.70 2.17 7.40
CA SER A 376 -35.03 1.55 7.55
C SER A 376 -35.50 1.47 9.01
N MET A 377 -34.56 1.47 9.96
CA MET A 377 -34.87 1.58 11.40
C MET A 377 -35.09 3.03 11.88
N GLY A 378 -34.96 4.04 11.00
CA GLY A 378 -35.13 5.45 11.34
C GLY A 378 -33.88 6.17 11.85
N CYS A 379 -32.69 5.60 11.63
CA CYS A 379 -31.42 6.23 12.04
C CYS A 379 -31.21 7.57 11.30
N PRO A 380 -30.96 8.69 12.02
CA PRO A 380 -30.62 9.95 11.38
C PRO A 380 -29.43 9.81 10.44
N THR A 381 -29.46 10.52 9.31
CA THR A 381 -28.48 10.32 8.23
C THR A 381 -27.07 10.60 8.71
N GLU A 382 -26.84 11.70 9.40
CA GLU A 382 -25.57 12.10 9.98
C GLU A 382 -25.01 11.05 10.96
N VAL A 383 -25.87 10.41 11.75
CA VAL A 383 -25.48 9.32 12.65
C VAL A 383 -25.09 8.08 11.85
N ALA A 384 -25.89 7.69 10.85
CA ALA A 384 -25.58 6.54 10.01
C ALA A 384 -24.29 6.75 9.20
N GLU A 385 -24.07 7.95 8.66
CA GLU A 385 -22.81 8.31 7.99
C GLU A 385 -21.63 8.29 8.99
N SER A 386 -21.84 8.73 10.23
CA SER A 386 -20.86 8.68 11.31
C SER A 386 -20.52 7.24 11.74
N VAL A 387 -21.49 6.33 11.83
CA VAL A 387 -21.27 4.88 12.05
C VAL A 387 -20.38 4.30 10.95
N LEU A 388 -20.62 4.72 9.71
CA LEU A 388 -19.79 4.33 8.58
C LEU A 388 -18.40 5.03 8.62
N GLY A 389 -18.15 6.03 9.45
CA GLY A 389 -16.91 6.82 9.40
C GLY A 389 -16.77 7.55 8.06
N HIS A 390 -17.90 8.07 7.55
CA HIS A 390 -17.93 9.06 6.49
C HIS A 390 -17.78 10.45 7.10
N MET A 391 -17.02 11.30 6.41
CA MET A 391 -16.98 12.73 6.74
C MET A 391 -18.23 13.39 6.17
N LEU A 392 -18.88 14.25 6.94
CA LEU A 392 -19.98 15.07 6.43
C LEU A 392 -19.46 15.98 5.30
N PRO A 393 -20.16 16.06 4.16
CA PRO A 393 -19.73 16.87 3.02
C PRO A 393 -19.89 18.37 3.28
N GLY A 394 -19.08 19.18 2.58
CA GLY A 394 -19.24 20.63 2.55
C GLY A 394 -19.06 21.33 3.90
N VAL A 395 -19.81 22.43 4.07
CA VAL A 395 -19.73 23.32 5.23
C VAL A 395 -20.17 22.62 6.54
N GLN A 396 -21.06 21.63 6.46
CA GLN A 396 -21.50 20.86 7.62
C GLN A 396 -20.33 20.18 8.36
N GLY A 397 -19.36 19.65 7.63
CA GLY A 397 -18.15 19.03 8.22
C GLY A 397 -17.18 20.02 8.85
N VAL A 398 -17.33 21.33 8.60
CA VAL A 398 -16.51 22.39 9.23
C VAL A 398 -17.06 22.75 10.61
N TYR A 399 -18.39 22.79 10.75
CA TYR A 399 -19.06 23.21 11.98
C TYR A 399 -19.42 22.05 12.92
N ASN A 400 -19.78 20.89 12.37
CA ASN A 400 -20.23 19.76 13.18
C ASN A 400 -19.04 18.85 13.57
N ARG A 401 -18.53 19.06 14.79
CA ARG A 401 -17.45 18.26 15.40
C ARG A 401 -17.98 17.22 16.41
N HIS A 402 -19.29 17.01 16.45
CA HIS A 402 -19.90 16.03 17.36
C HIS A 402 -19.42 14.61 17.01
N THR A 403 -18.96 13.84 18.01
CA THR A 403 -18.42 12.49 17.77
C THR A 403 -19.50 11.45 17.51
N TYR A 404 -20.74 11.76 17.93
CA TYR A 404 -21.91 10.88 17.87
C TYR A 404 -21.74 9.56 18.61
N ASP A 405 -20.89 9.49 19.64
CA ASP A 405 -20.58 8.24 20.32
C ASP A 405 -21.82 7.64 21.02
N ARG A 406 -22.65 8.49 21.66
CA ARG A 406 -23.92 8.07 22.27
C ARG A 406 -24.88 7.51 21.23
N GLU A 407 -25.06 8.20 20.10
CA GLU A 407 -25.97 7.79 19.03
C GLU A 407 -25.45 6.55 18.31
N ARG A 408 -24.13 6.42 18.10
CA ARG A 408 -23.50 5.21 17.56
C ARG A 408 -23.83 4.01 18.43
N ARG A 409 -23.74 4.15 19.76
CA ARG A 409 -24.11 3.08 20.70
C ARG A 409 -25.55 2.66 20.54
N GLU A 410 -26.47 3.63 20.57
CA GLU A 410 -27.90 3.37 20.43
C GLU A 410 -28.20 2.61 19.13
N TRP A 411 -27.71 3.12 18.00
CA TRP A 411 -28.05 2.59 16.70
C TRP A 411 -27.33 1.29 16.34
N LEU A 412 -26.08 1.09 16.79
CA LEU A 412 -25.40 -0.20 16.64
C LEU A 412 -25.95 -1.27 17.59
N GLY A 413 -26.44 -0.89 18.78
CA GLY A 413 -27.20 -1.77 19.66
C GLY A 413 -28.49 -2.27 18.99
N LYS A 414 -29.33 -1.34 18.49
CA LYS A 414 -30.55 -1.67 17.73
C LYS A 414 -30.26 -2.52 16.49
N LEU A 415 -29.19 -2.22 15.75
CA LEU A 415 -28.74 -3.01 14.61
C LEU A 415 -28.39 -4.44 15.03
N SER A 416 -27.61 -4.61 16.11
CA SER A 416 -27.22 -5.91 16.63
C SER A 416 -28.44 -6.76 17.01
N GLU A 417 -29.43 -6.17 17.68
CA GLU A 417 -30.69 -6.85 18.02
C GLU A 417 -31.48 -7.27 16.78
N LYS A 418 -31.57 -6.38 15.77
CA LYS A 418 -32.25 -6.71 14.50
C LYS A 418 -31.55 -7.86 13.78
N LEU A 419 -30.23 -7.82 13.65
CA LEU A 419 -29.46 -8.91 13.03
C LEU A 419 -29.59 -10.22 13.81
N GLY A 420 -29.62 -10.16 15.14
CA GLY A 420 -29.86 -11.31 16.01
C GLY A 420 -31.24 -11.94 15.82
N ARG A 421 -32.27 -11.14 15.51
CA ARG A 421 -33.60 -11.65 15.12
C ARG A 421 -33.59 -12.27 13.73
N LEU A 422 -33.00 -11.61 12.74
CA LEU A 422 -32.89 -12.13 11.37
C LEU A 422 -32.13 -13.46 11.31
N ALA A 423 -31.12 -13.65 12.16
CA ALA A 423 -30.38 -14.90 12.25
C ALA A 423 -31.24 -16.11 12.68
N LYS A 424 -32.35 -15.88 13.39
CA LYS A 424 -33.24 -16.92 13.94
C LYS A 424 -34.43 -17.26 13.02
N LEU A 425 -34.76 -16.40 12.07
CA LEU A 425 -35.83 -16.57 11.07
C LEU A 425 -35.29 -17.34 9.86
#